data_AF-A0A6M3IIA5-F1
#
_entry.id   AF-A0A6M3IIA5-F1
#
_cell.length_a   1.000
_cell.length_b   1.000
_cell.length_c   1.000
_cell.angle_alpha   90.00
_cell.angle_beta   90.00
_cell.angle_gamma   90.00
#
_symmetry.space_group_name_H-M   'P 1'
#
loop_
_entity.id
_entity.type
_entity.pdbx_description
1 polymer ?
#
loop_
_entity_poly.entity_id
_entity_poly.type
_entity_poly.pdbx_seq_one_letter_code
_entity_poly.pdbx_strand_id
1 'polypeptide(L)'
;MQLLQGHFQATAVTQYLCLGAIPYRIEFTGLEGAQPDVVLWDRSMIHDILTIEGTLQVAAGTKTDFGFGEGVAPYEGGDLMTTTNQTNTTYGGGIYVERDDKDYRFYTNSAAGIVGDASTETIDTWTLDTAGTPSGHFNGSVVGTYISKGSIIRIQETASPNRVYDAAITNTPSASGSAANAIYLSRAVPNGKVTFIGGYAGYKPVAIGDLTKPGMRINLASTPFVDGEMIGFMAFMPSG
;
A
#
# COMPACT_ATOMS: atom_id res chain seq x y z
N MET A 1 0.23 -13.70 -17.48
CA MET A 1 -0.58 -13.17 -16.35
C MET A 1 0.37 -12.68 -15.29
N GLN A 2 0.29 -11.40 -14.95
CA GLN A 2 1.12 -10.79 -13.90
C GLN A 2 0.24 -10.56 -12.67
N LEU A 3 0.74 -10.89 -11.49
CA LEU A 3 0.08 -10.57 -10.22
C LEU A 3 0.65 -9.25 -9.69
N LEU A 4 -0.22 -8.29 -9.43
CA LEU A 4 0.12 -7.05 -8.75
C LEU A 4 -0.57 -7.04 -7.39
N GLN A 5 0.17 -6.67 -6.35
CA GLN A 5 -0.32 -6.59 -4.99
C GLN A 5 0.08 -5.26 -4.40
N GLY A 6 -0.69 -4.79 -3.41
CA GLY A 6 -0.36 -3.59 -2.68
C GLY A 6 -1.43 -3.26 -1.67
N HIS A 7 -1.29 -2.09 -1.06
CA HIS A 7 -2.19 -1.59 -0.05
C HIS A 7 -2.27 -0.07 -0.09
N PHE A 8 -3.42 0.47 0.26
CA PHE A 8 -3.73 1.90 0.30
C PHE A 8 -4.73 2.18 1.42
N GLN A 9 -4.89 3.45 1.77
CA GLN A 9 -5.89 3.88 2.74
C GLN A 9 -7.21 4.17 2.01
N ALA A 10 -8.28 3.53 2.45
CA ALA A 10 -9.63 3.80 1.96
C ALA A 10 -10.07 5.23 2.33
N THR A 11 -10.95 5.79 1.50
CA THR A 11 -11.64 7.06 1.78
C THR A 11 -13.14 6.89 1.74
N ALA A 12 -13.89 7.75 2.44
CA ALA A 12 -15.36 7.80 2.38
C ALA A 12 -15.96 8.26 1.02
N VAL A 13 -15.13 8.46 -0.01
CA VAL A 13 -15.55 8.90 -1.34
C VAL A 13 -15.09 7.90 -2.40
N THR A 14 -15.62 8.02 -3.62
CA THR A 14 -15.15 7.22 -4.75
C THR A 14 -13.64 7.36 -4.93
N GLN A 15 -12.93 6.24 -4.95
CA GLN A 15 -11.49 6.18 -5.20
C GLN A 15 -11.18 5.56 -6.56
N TYR A 16 -10.01 5.88 -7.09
CA TYR A 16 -9.50 5.41 -8.37
C TYR A 16 -8.11 4.82 -8.14
N LEU A 17 -8.02 3.50 -8.24
CA LEU A 17 -6.78 2.76 -8.13
C LEU A 17 -6.13 2.69 -9.52
N CYS A 18 -5.12 3.53 -9.76
CA CYS A 18 -4.43 3.70 -11.03
C CYS A 18 -3.29 2.66 -11.16
N LEU A 19 -3.57 1.53 -11.83
CA LEU A 19 -2.68 0.36 -11.88
C LEU A 19 -1.76 0.31 -13.11
N GLY A 20 -2.03 1.13 -14.14
CA GLY A 20 -1.34 1.05 -15.43
C GLY A 20 -2.09 0.25 -16.49
N ALA A 21 -3.03 -0.60 -16.07
CA ALA A 21 -3.93 -1.35 -16.94
C ALA A 21 -5.16 -1.80 -16.15
N ILE A 22 -6.21 -2.22 -16.84
CA ILE A 22 -7.41 -2.79 -16.22
C ILE A 22 -7.14 -4.28 -15.95
N PRO A 23 -7.21 -4.76 -14.69
CA PRO A 23 -7.06 -6.17 -14.37
C PRO A 23 -8.21 -7.02 -14.93
N TYR A 24 -7.99 -8.33 -15.07
CA TYR A 24 -9.08 -9.28 -15.35
C TYR A 24 -9.88 -9.61 -14.10
N ARG A 25 -9.22 -9.57 -12.94
CA ARG A 25 -9.80 -9.83 -11.63
C ARG A 25 -9.07 -9.00 -10.60
N ILE A 26 -9.79 -8.46 -9.64
CA ILE A 26 -9.22 -7.80 -8.47
C ILE A 26 -9.97 -8.21 -7.21
N GLU A 27 -9.20 -8.42 -6.15
CA GLU A 27 -9.70 -8.71 -4.82
C GLU A 27 -9.20 -7.64 -3.87
N PHE A 28 -10.10 -7.10 -3.05
CA PHE A 28 -9.80 -6.15 -1.99
C PHE A 28 -10.10 -6.77 -0.64
N THR A 29 -9.26 -6.50 0.35
CA THR A 29 -9.33 -7.08 1.68
C THR A 29 -9.09 -5.99 2.72
N GLY A 30 -10.03 -5.81 3.66
CA GLY A 30 -9.81 -4.93 4.82
C GLY A 30 -8.73 -5.52 5.74
N LEU A 31 -7.71 -4.72 6.09
CA LEU A 31 -6.54 -5.19 6.86
C LEU A 31 -6.65 -4.92 8.37
N GLU A 32 -7.61 -4.11 8.79
CA GLU A 32 -7.70 -3.62 10.18
C GLU A 32 -8.89 -4.19 10.96
N GLY A 33 -9.73 -5.00 10.32
CA GLY A 33 -10.81 -5.77 10.95
C GLY A 33 -10.33 -7.08 11.59
N ALA A 34 -11.06 -7.53 12.63
CA ALA A 34 -10.79 -8.83 13.28
C ALA A 34 -11.02 -10.03 12.34
N GLN A 35 -11.88 -9.84 11.33
CA GLN A 35 -12.08 -10.78 10.23
C GLN A 35 -12.13 -10.00 8.93
N PRO A 36 -11.38 -10.42 7.89
CA PRO A 36 -11.30 -9.65 6.66
C PRO A 36 -12.55 -9.87 5.81
N ASP A 37 -13.28 -8.80 5.55
CA ASP A 37 -14.26 -8.75 4.48
C ASP A 37 -13.54 -8.57 3.14
N VAL A 38 -14.05 -9.24 2.11
CA VAL A 38 -13.43 -9.29 0.79
C VAL A 38 -14.38 -8.76 -0.27
N VAL A 39 -13.94 -7.83 -1.09
CA VAL A 39 -14.65 -7.42 -2.31
C VAL A 39 -13.94 -8.00 -3.51
N LEU A 40 -14.68 -8.72 -4.35
CA LEU A 40 -14.18 -9.32 -5.57
C LEU A 40 -14.85 -8.71 -6.78
N TRP A 41 -14.05 -8.39 -7.78
CA TRP A 41 -14.51 -8.03 -9.11
C TRP A 41 -13.81 -8.88 -10.17
N ASP A 42 -14.54 -9.34 -11.17
CA ASP A 42 -14.02 -10.07 -12.33
C ASP A 42 -14.62 -9.50 -13.62
N ARG A 43 -13.84 -9.53 -14.70
CA ARG A 43 -14.25 -9.03 -16.01
C ARG A 43 -15.53 -9.68 -16.53
N SER A 44 -15.84 -10.92 -16.15
CA SER A 44 -17.11 -11.55 -16.55
C SER A 44 -18.34 -10.80 -16.04
N MET A 45 -18.21 -10.04 -14.94
CA MET A 45 -19.30 -9.24 -14.37
C MET A 45 -19.75 -8.10 -15.29
N ILE A 46 -18.90 -7.63 -16.21
CA ILE A 46 -19.26 -6.63 -17.24
C ILE A 46 -20.37 -7.15 -18.17
N HIS A 47 -20.45 -8.47 -18.36
CA HIS A 47 -21.42 -9.09 -19.28
C HIS A 47 -22.78 -9.35 -18.63
N ASP A 48 -22.95 -9.06 -17.34
CA ASP A 48 -24.21 -9.30 -16.66
C ASP A 48 -25.25 -8.21 -16.99
N ILE A 49 -26.46 -8.66 -17.32
CA ILE A 49 -27.61 -7.82 -17.66
C ILE A 49 -28.11 -6.98 -16.47
N LEU A 50 -27.75 -7.39 -15.24
CA LEU A 50 -28.06 -6.69 -13.99
C LEU A 50 -26.95 -5.74 -13.54
N THR A 51 -25.88 -5.58 -14.31
CA THR A 51 -24.82 -4.59 -14.07
C THR A 51 -24.16 -4.71 -12.69
N ILE A 52 -23.72 -5.92 -12.34
CA ILE A 52 -23.01 -6.17 -11.07
C ILE A 52 -21.62 -5.53 -11.12
N GLU A 53 -21.33 -4.65 -10.16
CA GLU A 53 -20.03 -3.98 -9.98
C GLU A 53 -19.26 -4.61 -8.81
N GLY A 54 -19.14 -5.94 -8.80
CA GLY A 54 -18.44 -6.70 -7.77
C GLY A 54 -19.35 -7.36 -6.74
N THR A 55 -18.76 -8.22 -5.92
CA THR A 55 -19.45 -8.97 -4.86
C THR A 55 -18.68 -8.80 -3.56
N LEU A 56 -19.40 -8.41 -2.49
CA LEU A 56 -18.90 -8.46 -1.12
C LEU A 56 -19.07 -9.87 -0.57
N GLN A 57 -18.02 -10.40 0.01
CA GLN A 57 -18.05 -11.56 0.87
C GLN A 57 -17.64 -11.12 2.28
N VAL A 58 -18.60 -11.12 3.20
CA VAL A 58 -18.30 -10.85 4.61
C VAL A 58 -17.72 -12.08 5.29
N ALA A 59 -17.00 -11.89 6.38
CA ALA A 59 -16.39 -12.98 7.15
C ALA A 59 -17.35 -14.10 7.57
N ALA A 60 -18.63 -13.78 7.79
CA ALA A 60 -19.68 -14.76 8.10
C ALA A 60 -20.07 -15.66 6.90
N GLY A 61 -19.50 -15.43 5.72
CA GLY A 61 -19.72 -16.21 4.50
C GLY A 61 -20.88 -15.71 3.62
N THR A 62 -21.66 -14.73 4.08
CA THR A 62 -22.71 -14.10 3.28
C THR A 62 -22.09 -13.38 2.08
N LYS A 63 -22.72 -13.52 0.91
CA LYS A 63 -22.34 -12.82 -0.32
C LYS A 63 -23.43 -11.87 -0.74
N THR A 64 -23.03 -10.65 -1.12
CA THR A 64 -23.93 -9.60 -1.59
C THR A 64 -23.36 -8.97 -2.84
N ASP A 65 -24.16 -8.88 -3.90
CA ASP A 65 -23.76 -8.24 -5.15
C ASP A 65 -23.95 -6.72 -5.05
N PHE A 66 -22.99 -5.98 -5.60
CA PHE A 66 -23.09 -4.54 -5.75
C PHE A 66 -23.79 -4.19 -7.06
N GLY A 67 -24.79 -3.33 -6.98
CA GLY A 67 -25.48 -2.82 -8.16
C GLY A 67 -24.63 -1.83 -8.96
N PHE A 68 -25.10 -1.49 -10.15
CA PHE A 68 -24.47 -0.50 -11.00
C PHE A 68 -24.27 0.85 -10.30
N GLY A 69 -23.08 1.41 -10.47
CA GLY A 69 -22.70 2.67 -9.84
C GLY A 69 -22.30 2.54 -8.38
N GLU A 70 -22.51 1.41 -7.69
CA GLU A 70 -22.30 1.25 -6.25
C GLU A 70 -21.24 0.18 -5.93
N GLY A 71 -20.24 0.03 -6.79
CA GLY A 71 -19.19 -0.97 -6.60
C GLY A 71 -17.86 -0.67 -7.28
N VAL A 72 -17.18 -1.75 -7.66
CA VAL A 72 -15.91 -1.76 -8.37
C VAL A 72 -16.18 -1.84 -9.87
N ALA A 73 -15.60 -0.93 -10.64
CA ALA A 73 -15.72 -0.91 -12.09
C ALA A 73 -14.39 -0.57 -12.77
N PRO A 74 -14.19 -0.96 -14.04
CA PRO A 74 -13.03 -0.51 -14.81
C PRO A 74 -12.93 1.01 -14.87
N TYR A 75 -11.70 1.52 -14.84
CA TYR A 75 -11.38 2.93 -15.05
C TYR A 75 -10.34 3.06 -16.16
N GLU A 76 -10.66 3.81 -17.21
CA GLU A 76 -9.82 3.91 -18.41
C GLU A 76 -8.61 4.86 -18.25
N GLY A 77 -8.57 5.67 -17.18
CA GLY A 77 -7.51 6.67 -17.00
C GLY A 77 -7.63 7.88 -17.94
N GLY A 78 -6.56 8.69 -17.98
CA GLY A 78 -6.45 9.84 -18.88
C GLY A 78 -6.94 11.17 -18.30
N ASP A 79 -7.36 11.21 -17.04
CA ASP A 79 -7.71 12.46 -16.36
C ASP A 79 -6.45 13.22 -15.97
N LEU A 80 -6.39 14.51 -16.33
CA LEU A 80 -5.34 15.40 -15.82
C LEU A 80 -5.65 15.75 -14.37
N MET A 81 -4.71 15.46 -13.48
CA MET A 81 -4.86 15.76 -12.06
C MET A 81 -4.76 17.26 -11.81
N THR A 82 -5.79 17.78 -11.15
CA THR A 82 -5.94 19.17 -10.74
C THR A 82 -6.32 19.20 -9.27
N THR A 83 -6.21 20.36 -8.63
CA THR A 83 -6.65 20.52 -7.23
C THR A 83 -8.15 20.32 -7.05
N THR A 84 -8.93 20.30 -8.14
CA THR A 84 -10.38 20.08 -8.13
C THR A 84 -10.76 18.61 -8.03
N ASN A 85 -10.05 17.70 -8.70
CA ASN A 85 -10.39 16.26 -8.71
C ASN A 85 -9.52 15.44 -7.75
N GLN A 86 -8.30 15.88 -7.43
CA GLN A 86 -7.49 15.33 -6.34
C GLN A 86 -7.57 16.25 -5.12
N THR A 87 -8.72 16.26 -4.44
CA THR A 87 -8.95 17.13 -3.27
C THR A 87 -8.24 16.66 -2.01
N ASN A 88 -7.77 15.42 -1.98
CA ASN A 88 -6.98 14.85 -0.90
C ASN A 88 -5.62 14.40 -1.44
N THR A 89 -4.54 15.07 -1.01
CA THR A 89 -3.15 14.73 -1.36
C THR A 89 -2.38 14.14 -0.16
N THR A 90 -3.10 13.71 0.88
CA THR A 90 -2.48 13.06 2.05
C THR A 90 -1.86 11.74 1.62
N TYR A 91 -0.59 11.52 1.99
CA TYR A 91 0.09 10.27 1.66
C TYR A 91 -0.64 9.06 2.23
N GLY A 92 -0.72 7.98 1.48
CA GLY A 92 -1.51 6.78 1.80
C GLY A 92 -3.01 6.91 1.53
N GLY A 93 -3.55 8.13 1.62
CA GLY A 93 -4.91 8.47 1.17
C GLY A 93 -4.95 9.02 -0.25
N GLY A 94 -6.12 9.52 -0.67
CA GLY A 94 -6.30 10.18 -1.96
C GLY A 94 -7.49 9.65 -2.75
N ILE A 95 -8.00 10.48 -3.66
CA ILE A 95 -9.09 10.08 -4.56
C ILE A 95 -8.51 9.22 -5.68
N TYR A 96 -7.47 9.71 -6.36
CA TYR A 96 -6.70 8.94 -7.33
C TYR A 96 -5.40 8.51 -6.66
N VAL A 97 -5.14 7.21 -6.64
CA VAL A 97 -3.93 6.64 -6.05
C VAL A 97 -3.17 5.80 -7.07
N GLU A 98 -1.86 5.93 -7.10
CA GLU A 98 -0.95 5.15 -7.94
C GLU A 98 0.14 4.49 -7.11
N ARG A 99 0.81 3.49 -7.70
CA ARG A 99 1.87 2.75 -7.05
C ARG A 99 2.99 3.67 -6.58
N ASP A 100 3.46 3.44 -5.35
CA ASP A 100 4.60 4.14 -4.80
C ASP A 100 5.84 3.24 -4.74
N ASP A 101 6.75 3.45 -5.68
CA ASP A 101 8.04 2.75 -5.76
C ASP A 101 9.18 3.52 -5.09
N LYS A 102 8.87 4.52 -4.27
CA LYS A 102 9.86 5.37 -3.63
C LYS A 102 10.54 4.68 -2.46
N ASP A 103 11.86 4.81 -2.40
CA ASP A 103 12.69 4.38 -1.27
C ASP A 103 12.84 5.54 -0.27
N TYR A 104 12.25 5.39 0.92
CA TYR A 104 12.17 6.43 1.96
C TYR A 104 13.31 6.39 2.98
N ARG A 105 14.30 5.50 2.81
CA ARG A 105 15.43 5.32 3.74
C ARG A 105 16.33 6.54 3.91
N PHE A 106 16.29 7.48 2.99
CA PHE A 106 17.26 8.56 2.92
C PHE A 106 16.98 9.64 3.96
N TYR A 107 18.04 10.33 4.37
CA TYR A 107 17.91 11.58 5.12
C TYR A 107 17.17 12.61 4.26
N THR A 108 16.09 13.17 4.78
CA THR A 108 15.30 14.16 4.03
C THR A 108 16.11 15.41 3.77
N ASN A 109 16.25 15.73 2.50
CA ASN A 109 16.92 16.93 2.03
C ASN A 109 16.03 17.61 1.00
N SER A 110 15.16 18.50 1.49
CA SER A 110 14.21 19.25 0.67
C SER A 110 14.90 20.09 -0.41
N ALA A 111 16.11 20.60 -0.15
CA ALA A 111 16.88 21.36 -1.13
C ALA A 111 17.39 20.50 -2.30
N ALA A 112 17.62 19.21 -2.05
CA ALA A 112 18.01 18.23 -3.06
C ALA A 112 16.82 17.47 -3.68
N GLY A 113 15.59 17.78 -3.28
CA GLY A 113 14.38 17.05 -3.71
C GLY A 113 14.30 15.61 -3.18
N ILE A 114 15.16 15.25 -2.21
CA ILE A 114 15.14 13.94 -1.57
C ILE A 114 14.08 13.97 -0.48
N VAL A 115 13.08 13.12 -0.62
CA VAL A 115 12.04 12.92 0.39
C VAL A 115 12.26 11.53 0.97
N GLY A 116 12.75 11.47 2.20
CA GLY A 116 12.81 10.26 2.99
C GLY A 116 12.17 10.51 4.35
N ASP A 117 12.45 9.63 5.29
CA ASP A 117 11.96 9.75 6.67
C ASP A 117 13.06 9.64 7.71
N ALA A 118 14.29 9.35 7.25
CA ALA A 118 15.43 9.28 8.13
C ALA A 118 15.82 10.69 8.60
N SER A 119 16.12 10.85 9.88
CA SER A 119 16.25 12.17 10.51
C SER A 119 17.69 12.68 10.67
N THR A 120 18.68 11.81 10.58
CA THR A 120 20.11 12.17 10.80
C THR A 120 21.01 11.62 9.71
N GLU A 121 20.79 10.37 9.31
CA GLU A 121 21.59 9.64 8.34
C GLU A 121 20.70 8.71 7.52
N THR A 122 21.24 8.17 6.43
CA THR A 122 20.49 7.18 5.64
C THR A 122 20.35 5.88 6.42
N ILE A 123 19.15 5.31 6.43
CA ILE A 123 18.89 3.99 7.01
C ILE A 123 19.41 2.93 6.04
N ASP A 124 20.54 2.33 6.37
CA ASP A 124 21.20 1.31 5.56
C ASP A 124 21.53 0.05 6.34
N THR A 125 21.27 0.02 7.64
CA THR A 125 21.60 -1.10 8.51
C THR A 125 20.39 -1.51 9.34
N TRP A 126 20.14 -2.81 9.38
CA TRP A 126 19.18 -3.47 10.24
C TRP A 126 19.92 -4.38 11.23
N THR A 127 19.61 -4.21 12.51
CA THR A 127 20.08 -5.05 13.60
C THR A 127 18.91 -5.79 14.23
N LEU A 128 18.94 -7.12 14.15
CA LEU A 128 18.08 -8.02 14.91
C LEU A 128 18.59 -8.08 16.35
N ASP A 129 17.78 -7.63 17.31
CA ASP A 129 18.24 -7.52 18.70
C ASP A 129 18.24 -8.85 19.43
N THR A 130 17.25 -9.71 19.15
CA THR A 130 17.14 -11.04 19.77
C THR A 130 16.84 -12.07 18.70
N ALA A 131 17.65 -13.12 18.64
CA ALA A 131 17.47 -14.21 17.68
C ALA A 131 16.08 -14.84 17.81
N GLY A 132 15.36 -14.95 16.69
CA GLY A 132 14.01 -15.50 16.65
C GLY A 132 12.89 -14.54 17.05
N THR A 133 13.19 -13.40 17.67
CA THR A 133 12.21 -12.35 17.94
C THR A 133 12.16 -11.38 16.76
N PRO A 134 10.99 -10.99 16.24
CA PRO A 134 10.91 -10.08 15.11
C PRO A 134 11.16 -8.61 15.52
N SER A 135 12.04 -8.36 16.50
CA SER A 135 12.35 -7.02 17.01
C SER A 135 13.81 -6.64 16.74
N GLY A 136 14.01 -5.36 16.45
CA GLY A 136 15.31 -4.82 16.10
C GLY A 136 15.31 -3.30 16.01
N HIS A 137 16.33 -2.77 15.36
CA HIS A 137 16.50 -1.33 15.16
C HIS A 137 17.29 -1.01 13.89
N PHE A 138 17.14 0.23 13.43
CA PHE A 138 17.93 0.82 12.35
C PHE A 138 19.18 1.53 12.88
N ASN A 139 20.15 1.85 12.01
CA ASN A 139 21.27 2.74 12.37
C ASN A 139 20.87 4.20 12.60
N GLY A 140 19.71 4.63 12.10
CA GLY A 140 19.25 6.02 12.19
C GLY A 140 17.78 6.12 12.55
N SER A 141 17.34 7.32 12.94
CA SER A 141 15.97 7.54 13.37
C SER A 141 14.99 7.83 12.26
N VAL A 142 13.74 7.39 12.46
CA VAL A 142 12.59 7.59 11.57
C VAL A 142 11.64 8.57 12.25
N VAL A 143 11.58 9.81 11.75
CA VAL A 143 10.76 10.90 12.35
C VAL A 143 9.72 11.44 11.36
N GLY A 144 9.68 10.91 10.13
CA GLY A 144 8.86 11.47 9.08
C GLY A 144 7.45 10.89 8.95
N THR A 145 6.89 11.03 7.76
CA THR A 145 5.46 10.80 7.45
C THR A 145 5.21 9.48 6.72
N TYR A 146 6.24 8.91 6.10
CA TYR A 146 6.10 7.83 5.13
C TYR A 146 6.37 6.46 5.75
N ILE A 147 7.36 6.31 6.62
CA ILE A 147 7.76 5.04 7.23
C ILE A 147 6.99 4.82 8.53
N SER A 148 6.13 3.81 8.56
CA SER A 148 5.33 3.46 9.74
C SER A 148 4.91 1.98 9.69
N LYS A 149 4.00 1.57 10.57
CA LYS A 149 3.31 0.27 10.48
C LYS A 149 2.76 0.08 9.06
N GLY A 150 3.07 -1.05 8.43
CA GLY A 150 2.69 -1.38 7.05
C GLY A 150 3.81 -1.16 6.02
N SER A 151 4.85 -0.40 6.35
CA SER A 151 6.01 -0.20 5.47
C SER A 151 6.72 -1.51 5.19
N ILE A 152 7.01 -1.77 3.90
CA ILE A 152 7.83 -2.90 3.47
C ILE A 152 9.30 -2.53 3.52
N ILE A 153 10.10 -3.37 4.16
CA ILE A 153 11.55 -3.24 4.27
C ILE A 153 12.20 -4.40 3.53
N ARG A 154 13.23 -4.09 2.74
CA ARG A 154 14.11 -5.09 2.12
C ARG A 154 15.48 -5.11 2.78
N ILE A 155 15.85 -6.26 3.32
CA ILE A 155 17.10 -6.47 4.05
C ILE A 155 17.93 -7.53 3.31
N GLN A 156 19.17 -7.19 3.00
CA GLN A 156 20.19 -8.10 2.48
C GLN A 156 21.06 -8.59 3.64
N GLU A 157 21.05 -9.89 3.91
CA GLU A 157 21.74 -10.47 5.08
C GLU A 157 23.26 -10.34 5.00
N THR A 158 23.88 -9.91 6.11
CA THR A 158 25.33 -9.68 6.18
C THR A 158 26.13 -10.98 6.02
N ALA A 159 25.68 -12.07 6.66
CA ALA A 159 26.36 -13.36 6.62
C ALA A 159 26.25 -14.08 5.27
N SER A 160 25.31 -13.67 4.41
CA SER A 160 25.01 -14.30 3.13
C SER A 160 24.39 -13.27 2.19
N PRO A 161 25.18 -12.40 1.55
CA PRO A 161 24.68 -11.27 0.77
C PRO A 161 23.79 -11.64 -0.43
N ASN A 162 23.73 -12.92 -0.83
CA ASN A 162 22.78 -13.39 -1.84
C ASN A 162 21.36 -13.61 -1.29
N ARG A 163 21.17 -13.51 0.03
CA ARG A 163 19.87 -13.68 0.68
C ARG A 163 19.27 -12.31 0.97
N VAL A 164 18.09 -12.10 0.38
CA VAL A 164 17.31 -10.88 0.52
C VAL A 164 15.95 -11.23 1.10
N TYR A 165 15.53 -10.47 2.10
CA TYR A 165 14.29 -10.68 2.83
C TYR A 165 13.44 -9.42 2.74
N ASP A 166 12.17 -9.60 2.37
CA ASP A 166 11.15 -8.58 2.54
C ASP A 166 10.37 -8.86 3.83
N ALA A 167 10.09 -7.83 4.62
CA ALA A 167 9.26 -7.89 5.82
C ALA A 167 8.49 -6.57 6.00
N ALA A 168 7.35 -6.61 6.70
CA ALA A 168 6.54 -5.43 6.99
C ALA A 168 6.82 -4.95 8.41
N ILE A 169 6.87 -3.63 8.64
CA ILE A 169 6.84 -3.06 9.99
C ILE A 169 5.45 -3.29 10.60
N THR A 170 5.38 -3.78 11.84
CA THR A 170 4.12 -4.13 12.53
C THR A 170 3.75 -3.16 13.65
N ASN A 171 4.69 -2.35 14.12
CA ASN A 171 4.44 -1.28 15.10
C ASN A 171 4.66 0.10 14.48
N THR A 172 4.03 1.13 15.02
CA THR A 172 4.46 2.51 14.75
C THR A 172 5.82 2.71 15.42
N PRO A 173 6.89 3.04 14.69
CA PRO A 173 8.18 3.32 15.29
C PRO A 173 8.04 4.44 16.32
N SER A 174 8.40 4.20 17.58
CA SER A 174 8.66 5.33 18.48
C SER A 174 9.82 6.09 17.88
N ALA A 175 9.66 7.40 17.64
CA ALA A 175 10.47 8.35 16.86
C ALA A 175 12.00 8.20 16.80
N SER A 176 12.63 7.32 17.57
CA SER A 176 14.03 6.96 17.40
C SER A 176 14.28 5.86 16.38
N GLY A 177 13.45 4.82 16.19
CA GLY A 177 13.75 3.68 15.27
C GLY A 177 15.12 2.96 15.43
N SER A 178 16.02 3.52 16.26
CA SER A 178 17.45 3.27 16.43
C SER A 178 17.77 2.81 17.85
N ALA A 179 16.81 2.96 18.77
CA ALA A 179 16.88 2.31 20.06
C ALA A 179 16.61 0.81 19.93
N ALA A 180 17.22 0.00 20.78
CA ALA A 180 16.96 -1.44 20.79
C ALA A 180 15.46 -1.75 20.94
N ASN A 181 14.97 -2.70 20.14
CA ASN A 181 13.60 -3.13 20.01
C ASN A 181 12.61 -2.02 19.63
N ALA A 182 13.08 -0.94 18.97
CA ALA A 182 12.22 0.14 18.51
C ALA A 182 11.33 -0.28 17.32
N ILE A 183 11.75 -1.27 16.54
CA ILE A 183 11.06 -1.72 15.33
C ILE A 183 10.69 -3.20 15.49
N TYR A 184 9.44 -3.51 15.17
CA TYR A 184 8.91 -4.87 15.07
C TYR A 184 8.58 -5.16 13.61
N LEU A 185 9.06 -6.29 13.10
CA LEU A 185 8.79 -6.78 11.76
C LEU A 185 7.71 -7.87 11.79
N SER A 186 7.19 -8.25 10.63
CA SER A 186 6.22 -9.34 10.49
C SER A 186 6.83 -10.73 10.72
N ARG A 187 8.16 -10.82 10.68
CA ARG A 187 8.95 -12.02 10.98
C ARG A 187 10.37 -11.62 11.39
N ALA A 188 11.07 -12.50 12.10
CA ALA A 188 12.48 -12.29 12.40
C ALA A 188 13.30 -12.31 11.10
N VAL A 189 14.09 -11.26 10.88
CA VAL A 189 15.00 -11.13 9.73
C VAL A 189 16.42 -10.94 10.27
N PRO A 190 17.42 -11.72 9.80
CA PRO A 190 18.81 -11.58 10.25
C PRO A 190 19.39 -10.18 10.04
N ASN A 191 20.48 -9.88 10.77
CA ASN A 191 21.25 -8.65 10.58
C ASN A 191 21.65 -8.46 9.11
N GLY A 192 21.54 -7.24 8.63
CA GLY A 192 21.74 -6.99 7.21
C GLY A 192 21.77 -5.53 6.82
N LYS A 193 22.12 -5.32 5.56
CA LYS A 193 22.01 -4.04 4.90
C LYS A 193 20.56 -3.80 4.50
N VAL A 194 19.98 -2.69 4.92
CA VAL A 194 18.70 -2.23 4.39
C VAL A 194 18.94 -1.69 2.98
N THR A 195 18.16 -2.16 2.01
CA THR A 195 18.28 -1.79 0.59
C THR A 195 17.04 -1.08 0.05
N PHE A 196 15.93 -1.14 0.77
CA PHE A 196 14.70 -0.42 0.46
C PHE A 196 13.82 -0.30 1.70
N ILE A 197 13.20 0.86 1.92
CA ILE A 197 12.03 1.01 2.80
C ILE A 197 10.95 1.76 2.02
N GLY A 198 9.85 1.07 1.75
CA GLY A 198 8.65 1.68 1.18
C GLY A 198 7.85 2.42 2.24
N GLY A 199 6.96 3.31 1.82
CA GLY A 199 6.07 3.96 2.77
C GLY A 199 4.99 3.02 3.31
N TYR A 200 4.24 3.52 4.28
CA TYR A 200 3.30 2.72 5.08
C TYR A 200 2.12 2.24 4.24
N ALA A 201 1.81 2.94 3.16
CA ALA A 201 0.94 2.52 2.08
C ALA A 201 1.78 2.24 0.82
N GLY A 202 1.47 1.18 0.08
CA GLY A 202 2.15 0.87 -1.19
C GLY A 202 1.70 1.73 -2.36
N TYR A 203 0.68 2.57 -2.15
CA TYR A 203 0.10 3.47 -3.12
C TYR A 203 -0.04 4.87 -2.51
N LYS A 204 0.13 5.89 -3.34
CA LYS A 204 0.12 7.32 -2.98
C LYS A 204 -0.82 8.10 -3.89
N PRO A 205 -1.24 9.31 -3.50
CA PRO A 205 -1.93 10.23 -4.40
C PRO A 205 -1.18 10.41 -5.73
N VAL A 206 -1.92 10.39 -6.84
CA VAL A 206 -1.39 10.87 -8.13
C VAL A 206 -1.10 12.37 -8.00
N ALA A 207 0.06 12.82 -8.46
CA ALA A 207 0.46 14.21 -8.30
C ALA A 207 -0.37 15.15 -9.19
N ILE A 208 -0.59 16.38 -8.72
CA ILE A 208 -1.22 17.43 -9.53
C ILE A 208 -0.35 17.70 -10.77
N GLY A 209 -0.99 17.72 -11.95
CA GLY A 209 -0.33 17.89 -13.24
C GLY A 209 -0.03 16.58 -13.97
N ASP A 210 -0.13 15.42 -13.31
CA ASP A 210 0.05 14.12 -13.95
C ASP A 210 -1.26 13.61 -14.57
N LEU A 211 -1.13 12.75 -15.59
CA LEU A 211 -2.25 12.01 -16.17
C LEU A 211 -2.45 10.70 -15.42
N THR A 212 -3.68 10.39 -15.05
CA THR A 212 -4.01 9.11 -14.42
C THR A 212 -3.82 7.95 -15.38
N LYS A 213 -3.43 6.81 -14.82
CA LYS A 213 -3.28 5.55 -15.53
C LYS A 213 -4.59 4.75 -15.45
N PRO A 214 -4.86 3.83 -16.41
CA PRO A 214 -5.98 2.92 -16.31
C PRO A 214 -5.89 2.04 -15.04
N GLY A 215 -7.04 1.55 -14.58
CA GLY A 215 -7.15 0.72 -13.38
C GLY A 215 -8.59 0.49 -12.97
N MET A 216 -8.92 0.74 -11.71
CA MET A 216 -10.26 0.47 -11.15
C MET A 216 -10.85 1.70 -10.45
N ARG A 217 -12.12 1.98 -10.72
CA ARG A 217 -12.98 2.84 -9.88
C ARG A 217 -13.54 1.99 -8.75
N ILE A 218 -13.55 2.57 -7.55
CA ILE A 218 -14.07 1.96 -6.32
C ILE A 218 -15.08 2.94 -5.75
N ASN A 219 -16.38 2.65 -5.92
CA ASN A 219 -17.45 3.43 -5.31
C ASN A 219 -18.14 2.61 -4.22
N LEU A 220 -17.45 2.46 -3.10
CA LEU A 220 -17.93 1.70 -1.95
C LEU A 220 -17.83 2.59 -0.71
N ALA A 221 -18.97 2.94 -0.12
CA ALA A 221 -19.04 3.71 1.12
C ALA A 221 -19.18 2.83 2.37
N SER A 222 -18.93 1.52 2.24
CA SER A 222 -19.18 0.52 3.28
C SER A 222 -18.04 -0.50 3.33
N THR A 223 -18.11 -1.39 4.33
CA THR A 223 -17.11 -2.41 4.61
C THR A 223 -16.72 -3.21 3.35
N PRO A 224 -15.42 -3.44 3.07
CA PRO A 224 -14.25 -3.10 3.89
C PRO A 224 -13.73 -1.65 3.73
N PHE A 225 -14.35 -0.79 2.92
CA PHE A 225 -13.85 0.54 2.57
C PHE A 225 -14.33 1.62 3.55
N VAL A 226 -13.94 1.50 4.83
CA VAL A 226 -14.18 2.54 5.84
C VAL A 226 -13.08 3.60 5.74
N ASP A 227 -13.46 4.88 5.87
CA ASP A 227 -12.52 6.01 5.79
C ASP A 227 -11.35 5.85 6.76
N GLY A 228 -10.14 5.96 6.23
CA GLY A 228 -8.92 5.84 7.02
C GLY A 228 -8.42 4.42 7.23
N GLU A 229 -9.20 3.39 6.89
CA GLU A 229 -8.76 2.00 7.03
C GLU A 229 -7.83 1.54 5.91
N MET A 230 -6.89 0.66 6.23
CA MET A 230 -6.00 0.08 5.23
C MET A 230 -6.66 -1.07 4.46
N ILE A 231 -6.63 -0.96 3.13
CA ILE A 231 -7.11 -1.95 2.17
C ILE A 231 -5.92 -2.59 1.50
N GLY A 232 -5.83 -3.92 1.58
CA GLY A 232 -4.94 -4.72 0.74
C GLY A 232 -5.65 -5.14 -0.54
N PHE A 233 -4.92 -5.33 -1.62
CA PHE A 233 -5.51 -5.88 -2.85
C PHE A 233 -4.59 -6.84 -3.58
N MET A 234 -5.20 -7.68 -4.41
CA MET A 234 -4.55 -8.55 -5.38
C MET A 234 -5.21 -8.36 -6.75
N ALA A 235 -4.45 -7.90 -7.73
CA ALA A 235 -4.91 -7.64 -9.09
C ALA A 235 -4.23 -8.59 -10.09
N PHE A 236 -5.04 -9.30 -10.88
CA PHE A 236 -4.60 -10.23 -11.90
C PHE A 236 -4.56 -9.51 -13.25
N MET A 237 -3.36 -9.11 -13.67
CA MET A 237 -3.14 -8.24 -14.81
C MET A 237 -2.97 -9.02 -16.12
N PRO A 238 -3.37 -8.44 -17.27
CA PRO A 238 -3.00 -8.96 -18.59
C PRO A 238 -1.47 -9.11 -18.70
N SER A 239 -0.99 -10.16 -19.38
CA SER A 239 0.40 -10.16 -19.85
C SER A 239 0.52 -9.17 -21.01
N GLY A 240 1.37 -8.16 -20.84
CA GLY A 240 1.79 -7.29 -21.93
C GLY A 240 2.62 -8.04 -22.98
#